data_AF-A0AAW6B6W7-F1
#
_entry.id   AF-A0AAW6B6W7-F1
#
_cell.length_a   1.000
_cell.length_b   1.000
_cell.length_c   1.000
_cell.angle_alpha   90.00
_cell.angle_beta   90.00
_cell.angle_gamma   90.00
#
_symmetry.space_group_name_H-M   'P 1'
#
loop_
_entity.id
_entity.type
_entity.pdbx_description
1 polymer ?
#
loop_
_entity_poly.entity_id
_entity_poly.type
_entity_poly.pdbx_seq_one_letter_code
_entity_poly.pdbx_strand_id
1 'polypeptide(L)'
;MKKSYLRGTRLKIFIAINLIFVSLIATRASYNSYTKSAETLYNEGDQFTGNYSGITYIKLEAIEKLDIVDEKLADDEKFYMVQHENGFVILKATQKDIKKLIQSSDVPEGKIINLKDKNLYSIIDVIEEKGSKGKTNISSELLDKFNTAADHSTLIKVRILEVIKDLGLDKTEANYKSKLQEKPFISNVYIKVPGTIYYLGIYGFPAAIVLATLLLIRSIIKGIRKSKAEYEELFIEYPETEYDVDILVRDAKYINKNLRVLIYKDALVFYGGVFNFELLSGFLKITFSDINDSKNNIQYYTAEIHREFESNEVIKMCSYYKDATAEITELGKILKEEYGKEVEYDF
;
A
#
# COMPACT_ATOMS: atom_id res chain seq x y z
N MET A 1 -17.22 -29.49 -22.54
CA MET A 1 -16.11 -28.75 -21.92
C MET A 1 -15.29 -27.99 -22.97
N LYS A 2 -15.34 -26.65 -23.01
CA LYS A 2 -14.54 -25.89 -23.99
C LYS A 2 -13.06 -25.79 -23.61
N LYS A 3 -12.16 -26.07 -24.57
CA LYS A 3 -10.71 -25.82 -24.49
C LYS A 3 -10.43 -24.37 -24.08
N SER A 4 -9.61 -24.17 -23.06
CA SER A 4 -9.27 -22.83 -22.58
C SER A 4 -7.96 -22.83 -21.79
N TYR A 5 -6.88 -22.35 -22.39
CA TYR A 5 -5.59 -22.13 -21.70
C TYR A 5 -5.65 -21.09 -20.57
N LEU A 6 -6.69 -20.25 -20.57
CA LEU A 6 -6.91 -19.22 -19.55
C LEU A 6 -7.71 -19.73 -18.34
N ARG A 7 -8.05 -21.03 -18.29
CA ARG A 7 -8.86 -21.60 -17.20
C ARG A 7 -8.14 -21.45 -15.86
N GLY A 8 -8.90 -21.18 -14.80
CA GLY A 8 -8.34 -20.87 -13.48
C GLY A 8 -7.57 -19.54 -13.37
N THR A 9 -7.38 -18.81 -14.48
CA THR A 9 -6.50 -17.62 -14.53
C THR A 9 -7.27 -16.33 -14.87
N ARG A 10 -8.51 -16.42 -15.36
CA ARG A 10 -9.33 -15.26 -15.77
C ARG A 10 -9.50 -14.19 -14.69
N LEU A 11 -9.79 -14.59 -13.45
CA LEU A 11 -9.91 -13.64 -12.34
C LEU A 11 -8.58 -12.95 -12.03
N LYS A 12 -7.46 -13.70 -12.06
CA LYS A 12 -6.13 -13.14 -11.88
C LYS A 12 -5.80 -12.13 -12.98
N ILE A 13 -6.17 -12.40 -14.24
CA ILE A 13 -5.99 -11.47 -15.37
C ILE A 13 -6.77 -10.17 -15.14
N PHE A 14 -8.04 -10.26 -14.73
CA PHE A 14 -8.85 -9.08 -14.42
C PHE A 14 -8.21 -8.24 -13.31
N ILE A 15 -7.76 -8.87 -12.22
CA ILE A 15 -7.08 -8.18 -11.12
C ILE A 15 -5.76 -7.55 -11.61
N ALA A 16 -4.97 -8.26 -12.42
CA ALA A 16 -3.70 -7.77 -12.94
C ALA A 16 -3.90 -6.53 -13.82
N ILE A 17 -4.91 -6.50 -14.68
CA ILE A 17 -5.23 -5.33 -15.51
C ILE A 17 -5.50 -4.11 -14.62
N ASN A 18 -6.33 -4.25 -13.59
CA ASN A 18 -6.61 -3.17 -12.65
C ASN A 18 -5.34 -2.71 -11.91
N LEU A 19 -4.52 -3.65 -11.44
CA LEU A 19 -3.27 -3.34 -10.76
C LEU A 19 -2.24 -2.63 -11.65
N ILE A 20 -2.23 -2.89 -12.96
CA ILE A 20 -1.39 -2.15 -13.91
C ILE A 20 -1.80 -0.67 -13.94
N PHE A 21 -3.10 -0.36 -14.01
CA PHE A 21 -3.57 1.03 -13.99
C PHE A 21 -3.25 1.72 -12.66
N VAL A 22 -3.49 1.04 -11.54
CA VAL A 22 -3.15 1.56 -10.21
C VAL A 22 -1.65 1.83 -10.10
N SER A 23 -0.82 0.91 -10.61
CA SER A 23 0.63 1.05 -10.66
C SER A 23 1.04 2.29 -11.46
N LEU A 24 0.48 2.51 -12.65
CA LEU A 24 0.78 3.69 -13.48
C LEU A 24 0.43 5.01 -12.78
N ILE A 25 -0.75 5.07 -12.14
CA ILE A 25 -1.19 6.26 -11.39
C ILE A 25 -0.26 6.50 -10.20
N ALA A 26 0.03 5.47 -9.40
CA ALA A 26 0.92 5.56 -8.25
C ALA A 26 2.33 5.99 -8.66
N THR A 27 2.89 5.40 -9.72
CA THR A 27 4.20 5.78 -10.24
C THR A 27 4.23 7.23 -10.72
N ARG A 28 3.19 7.71 -11.42
CA ARG A 28 3.11 9.10 -11.87
C ARG A 28 3.01 10.07 -10.69
N ALA A 29 2.16 9.77 -9.71
CA ALA A 29 2.01 10.59 -8.51
C ALA A 29 3.34 10.70 -7.77
N SER A 30 4.01 9.56 -7.54
CA SER A 30 5.32 9.56 -6.91
C SER A 30 6.37 10.26 -7.76
N TYR A 31 6.40 10.08 -9.10
CA TYR A 31 7.33 10.77 -9.99
C TYR A 31 7.25 12.29 -9.84
N ASN A 32 6.05 12.85 -9.74
CA ASN A 32 5.88 14.28 -9.49
C ASN A 32 6.47 14.68 -8.14
N SER A 33 6.22 13.90 -7.08
CA SER A 33 6.82 14.13 -5.75
C SER A 33 8.34 13.92 -5.71
N TYR A 34 8.89 13.07 -6.58
CA TYR A 34 10.34 12.78 -6.66
C TYR A 34 11.12 13.85 -7.41
N THR A 35 10.55 14.36 -8.50
CA THR A 35 11.30 15.20 -9.45
C THR A 35 11.10 16.68 -9.23
N LYS A 36 9.97 17.08 -8.65
CA LYS A 36 9.71 18.48 -8.33
C LYS A 36 10.39 18.85 -7.02
N SER A 37 11.11 19.97 -7.02
CA SER A 37 11.65 20.55 -5.79
C SER A 37 10.52 21.05 -4.90
N ALA A 38 10.80 21.20 -3.60
CA ALA A 38 9.87 21.84 -2.67
C ALA A 38 9.46 23.25 -3.15
N GLU A 39 10.38 23.98 -3.80
CA GLU A 39 10.10 25.28 -4.42
C GLU A 39 9.08 25.17 -5.57
N THR A 40 9.22 24.17 -6.44
CA THR A 40 8.29 23.98 -7.57
C THR A 40 6.87 23.71 -7.05
N LEU A 41 6.74 22.82 -6.06
CA LEU A 41 5.44 22.47 -5.48
C LEU A 41 4.83 23.63 -4.69
N TYR A 42 5.67 24.39 -3.96
CA TYR A 42 5.26 25.64 -3.35
C TYR A 42 4.67 26.63 -4.37
N ASN A 43 5.36 26.84 -5.49
CA ASN A 43 4.95 27.76 -6.54
C ASN A 43 3.72 27.26 -7.34
N GLU A 44 3.47 25.96 -7.38
CA GLU A 44 2.28 25.35 -7.98
C GLU A 44 1.01 25.46 -7.11
N GLY A 45 1.13 26.03 -5.91
CA GLY A 45 0.00 26.32 -5.03
C GLY A 45 -0.14 25.40 -3.82
N ASP A 46 0.78 24.45 -3.62
CA ASP A 46 0.77 23.53 -2.46
C ASP A 46 1.32 24.17 -1.18
N GLN A 47 1.39 25.51 -1.14
CA GLN A 47 1.92 26.27 -0.01
C GLN A 47 1.05 26.19 1.24
N PHE A 48 1.69 26.19 2.40
CA PHE A 48 0.99 26.24 3.68
C PHE A 48 0.40 27.64 3.91
N THR A 49 -0.91 27.67 4.18
CA THR A 49 -1.70 28.89 4.43
C THR A 49 -2.40 28.88 5.78
N GLY A 50 -2.21 27.84 6.61
CA GLY A 50 -2.82 27.73 7.94
C GLY A 50 -4.11 26.90 8.04
N ASN A 51 -4.75 26.59 6.91
CA ASN A 51 -6.07 25.93 6.88
C ASN A 51 -6.02 24.48 6.37
N TYR A 52 -4.88 23.80 6.50
CA TYR A 52 -4.66 22.47 5.92
C TYR A 52 -3.85 21.58 6.86
N SER A 53 -4.33 20.35 7.11
CA SER A 53 -3.55 19.26 7.70
C SER A 53 -2.96 18.33 6.65
N GLY A 54 -1.79 17.78 6.95
CA GLY A 54 -1.06 16.89 6.08
C GLY A 54 0.16 17.56 5.44
N ILE A 55 0.56 17.04 4.28
CA ILE A 55 1.84 17.39 3.66
C ILE A 55 1.70 18.63 2.79
N THR A 56 2.54 19.63 3.06
CA THR A 56 2.55 20.92 2.36
C THR A 56 3.96 21.51 2.39
N TYR A 57 4.13 22.70 1.80
CA TYR A 57 5.43 23.33 1.58
C TYR A 57 5.45 24.73 2.17
N ILE A 58 6.59 25.11 2.75
CA ILE A 58 6.83 26.46 3.23
C ILE A 58 8.13 27.00 2.69
N LYS A 59 8.17 28.32 2.47
CA LYS A 59 9.40 29.09 2.30
C LYS A 59 9.84 29.62 3.66
N LEU A 60 10.98 29.15 4.14
CA LEU A 60 11.53 29.47 5.45
C LEU A 60 12.25 30.82 5.45
N GLU A 61 11.95 31.65 6.45
CA GLU A 61 12.63 32.94 6.65
C GLU A 61 13.46 32.96 7.93
N ALA A 62 12.96 32.38 9.03
CA ALA A 62 13.71 32.28 10.28
C ALA A 62 13.16 31.19 11.20
N ILE A 63 14.00 30.75 12.15
CA ILE A 63 13.62 29.78 13.19
C ILE A 63 14.13 30.30 14.54
N GLU A 64 13.28 30.32 15.55
CA GLU A 64 13.62 30.68 16.93
C GLU A 64 13.30 29.49 17.86
N LYS A 65 14.27 29.10 18.68
CA LYS A 65 14.06 28.06 19.70
C LYS A 65 13.19 28.61 20.84
N LEU A 66 12.18 27.85 21.24
CA LEU A 66 11.24 28.21 22.31
C LEU A 66 11.49 27.39 23.57
N ASP A 67 11.25 28.02 24.72
CA ASP A 67 11.39 27.41 26.05
C ASP A 67 10.02 26.86 26.51
N ILE A 68 9.44 25.95 25.73
CA ILE A 68 8.17 25.27 26.04
C ILE A 68 8.46 23.86 26.55
N VAL A 69 7.90 23.51 27.72
CA VAL A 69 7.94 22.16 28.28
C VAL A 69 6.54 21.54 28.18
N ASP A 70 6.46 20.37 27.58
CA ASP A 70 5.20 19.65 27.38
C ASP A 70 5.41 18.14 27.36
N GLU A 71 4.45 17.38 27.89
CA GLU A 71 4.45 15.91 27.91
C GLU A 71 4.49 15.28 26.51
N LYS A 72 4.09 16.03 25.47
CA LYS A 72 4.12 15.56 24.09
C LYS A 72 5.51 15.62 23.46
N LEU A 73 6.51 16.23 24.10
CA LEU A 73 7.89 16.22 23.63
C LEU A 73 8.61 14.96 24.12
N ALA A 74 9.28 14.24 23.21
CA ALA A 74 10.31 13.28 23.61
C ALA A 74 11.55 14.01 24.14
N ASP A 75 12.45 13.29 24.81
CA ASP A 75 13.62 13.85 25.51
C ASP A 75 14.53 14.74 24.63
N ASP A 76 14.55 14.53 23.31
CA ASP A 76 15.35 15.29 22.34
C ASP A 76 14.54 16.24 21.44
N GLU A 77 13.22 16.27 21.57
CA GLU A 77 12.32 17.13 20.80
C GLU A 77 12.13 18.49 21.48
N LYS A 78 12.02 19.55 20.67
CA LYS A 78 11.74 20.91 21.14
C LYS A 78 10.74 21.60 20.23
N PHE A 79 10.10 22.64 20.76
CA PHE A 79 9.31 23.56 19.97
C PHE A 79 10.15 24.74 19.49
N TYR A 80 9.85 25.19 18.27
CA TYR A 80 10.48 26.34 17.64
C TYR A 80 9.38 27.23 17.04
N MET A 81 9.58 28.54 17.07
CA MET A 81 8.81 29.47 16.26
C MET A 81 9.43 29.51 14.87
N VAL A 82 8.66 29.23 13.84
CA VAL A 82 9.09 29.34 12.44
C VAL A 82 8.43 30.54 11.82
N GLN A 83 9.24 31.44 11.28
CA GLN A 83 8.78 32.47 10.36
C GLN A 83 8.88 31.93 8.94
N HIS A 84 7.76 31.96 8.22
CA HIS A 84 7.67 31.61 6.81
C HIS A 84 7.03 32.76 6.02
N GLU A 85 7.07 32.67 4.68
CA GLU A 85 6.58 33.74 3.79
C GLU A 85 5.12 34.16 4.07
N ASN A 86 4.29 33.26 4.59
CA ASN A 86 2.86 33.50 4.84
C ASN A 86 2.51 33.72 6.33
N GLY A 87 3.48 33.74 7.25
CA GLY A 87 3.18 33.90 8.68
C GLY A 87 4.15 33.23 9.64
N PHE A 88 3.63 32.91 10.82
CA PHE A 88 4.35 32.25 11.90
C PHE A 88 3.61 30.99 12.34
N VAL A 89 4.37 29.93 12.61
CA VAL A 89 3.82 28.66 13.08
C VAL A 89 4.79 27.95 14.02
N ILE A 90 4.25 27.13 14.91
CA ILE A 90 5.06 26.30 15.81
C ILE A 90 5.58 25.07 15.05
N LEU A 91 6.88 24.83 15.11
CA LEU A 91 7.54 23.61 14.65
C LEU A 91 7.90 22.74 15.84
N LYS A 92 7.50 21.46 15.79
CA LYS A 92 7.99 20.42 16.69
C LYS A 92 9.10 19.64 15.99
N ALA A 93 10.33 19.69 16.50
CA ALA A 93 11.48 19.09 15.82
C ALA A 93 12.61 18.67 16.80
N THR A 94 13.40 17.69 16.37
CA THR A 94 14.73 17.41 16.95
C THR A 94 15.80 18.31 16.30
N GLN A 95 17.00 18.38 16.86
CA GLN A 95 18.12 19.08 16.22
C GLN A 95 18.48 18.47 14.84
N LYS A 96 18.31 17.15 14.68
CA LYS A 96 18.50 16.46 13.40
C LYS A 96 17.48 16.91 12.36
N ASP A 97 16.24 17.16 12.79
CA ASP A 97 15.20 17.63 11.89
C ASP A 97 15.41 19.09 11.49
N ILE A 98 15.92 19.93 12.39
CA ILE A 98 16.38 21.28 12.03
C ILE A 98 17.45 21.22 10.93
N LYS A 99 18.47 20.36 11.07
CA LYS A 99 19.51 20.15 10.03
C LYS A 99 18.93 19.82 8.67
N LYS A 100 17.95 18.91 8.62
CA LYS A 100 17.25 18.53 7.38
C LYS A 100 16.47 19.71 6.80
N LEU A 101 15.74 20.42 7.66
CA LEU A 101 14.84 21.49 7.28
C LEU A 101 15.58 22.71 6.72
N ILE A 102 16.75 23.06 7.28
CA ILE A 102 17.63 24.13 6.77
C ILE A 102 18.65 23.67 5.73
N GLN A 103 18.68 22.37 5.41
CA GLN A 103 19.59 21.74 4.45
C GLN A 103 21.09 21.99 4.77
N SER A 104 21.45 22.04 6.05
CA SER A 104 22.82 22.32 6.52
C SER A 104 23.21 21.36 7.65
N SER A 105 24.45 20.86 7.59
CA SER A 105 25.05 20.09 8.70
C SER A 105 25.34 20.97 9.92
N ASP A 106 25.58 22.25 9.66
CA ASP A 106 26.01 23.26 10.62
C ASP A 106 24.79 24.11 10.96
N VAL A 107 24.14 23.74 12.07
CA VAL A 107 23.06 24.54 12.65
C VAL A 107 23.70 25.57 13.55
N PRO A 108 23.48 26.87 13.31
CA PRO A 108 23.94 27.90 14.24
C PRO A 108 23.42 27.59 15.65
N GLU A 109 24.32 27.59 16.65
CA GLU A 109 23.94 27.34 18.06
C GLU A 109 23.14 28.49 18.68
N GLY A 110 22.91 29.57 17.93
CA GLY A 110 22.12 30.72 18.35
C GLY A 110 20.65 30.37 18.60
N LYS A 111 20.01 31.17 19.47
CA LYS A 111 18.56 31.09 19.74
C LYS A 111 17.73 31.30 18.46
N ILE A 112 18.26 32.06 17.49
CA ILE A 112 17.60 32.40 16.24
C ILE A 112 18.50 32.02 15.05
N ILE A 113 17.91 31.41 14.04
CA ILE A 113 18.53 31.06 12.76
C ILE A 113 17.86 31.91 11.69
N ASN A 114 18.61 32.84 11.07
CA ASN A 114 18.12 33.66 9.97
C ASN A 114 18.36 32.94 8.63
N LEU A 115 17.30 32.82 7.82
CA LEU A 115 17.26 32.09 6.56
C LEU A 115 16.69 32.93 5.41
N LYS A 116 16.35 34.21 5.65
CA LYS A 116 15.62 35.07 4.70
C LYS A 116 16.31 35.19 3.34
N ASP A 117 17.64 35.25 3.33
CA ASP A 117 18.44 35.41 2.11
C ASP A 117 18.72 34.08 1.39
N LYS A 118 18.33 32.94 1.98
CA LYS A 118 18.70 31.61 1.46
C LYS A 118 17.65 31.00 0.52
N ASN A 119 16.47 31.61 0.37
CA ASN A 119 15.36 31.08 -0.44
C ASN A 119 15.12 29.58 -0.21
N LEU A 120 14.97 29.18 1.05
CA LEU A 120 14.84 27.77 1.43
C LEU A 120 13.38 27.34 1.44
N TYR A 121 13.07 26.30 0.67
CA TYR A 121 11.75 25.68 0.61
C TYR A 121 11.81 24.28 1.23
N SER A 122 10.87 24.00 2.12
CA SER A 122 10.87 22.75 2.89
C SER A 122 9.50 22.10 2.93
N ILE A 123 9.52 20.77 2.83
CA ILE A 123 8.35 19.92 3.01
C ILE A 123 8.06 19.81 4.50
N ILE A 124 6.80 20.01 4.87
CA ILE A 124 6.33 19.94 6.25
C ILE A 124 5.08 19.06 6.36
N ASP A 125 4.91 18.46 7.52
CA ASP A 125 3.71 17.73 7.92
C ASP A 125 2.96 18.56 8.96
N VAL A 126 1.74 19.00 8.62
CA VAL A 126 0.91 19.86 9.46
C VAL A 126 -0.02 19.02 10.31
N ILE A 127 0.07 19.23 11.63
CA ILE A 127 -0.76 18.58 12.63
C ILE A 127 -1.75 19.60 13.19
N GLU A 128 -3.03 19.42 12.88
CA GLU A 128 -4.13 20.22 13.42
C GLU A 128 -4.40 19.91 14.90
N GLU A 129 -4.97 20.89 15.62
CA GLU A 129 -5.45 20.77 16.99
C GLU A 129 -6.27 19.50 17.24
N LYS A 130 -7.22 19.23 16.34
CA LYS A 130 -8.06 18.04 16.36
C LYS A 130 -7.66 17.12 15.20
N GLY A 131 -7.15 15.95 15.55
CA GLY A 131 -6.84 14.90 14.59
C GLY A 131 -8.07 14.12 14.14
N SER A 132 -7.82 13.19 13.23
CA SER A 132 -8.83 12.23 12.77
C SER A 132 -9.44 11.45 13.96
N LYS A 133 -10.75 11.18 13.88
CA LYS A 133 -11.52 10.42 14.89
C LYS A 133 -11.56 11.08 16.29
N GLY A 134 -11.46 12.40 16.37
CA GLY A 134 -11.66 13.15 17.62
C GLY A 134 -10.47 13.14 18.58
N LYS A 135 -9.28 12.73 18.12
CA LYS A 135 -8.05 12.77 18.92
C LYS A 135 -7.55 14.20 19.05
N THR A 136 -7.35 14.69 20.27
CA THR A 136 -6.79 16.04 20.51
C THR A 136 -5.26 16.02 20.43
N ASN A 137 -4.71 16.59 19.34
CA ASN A 137 -3.28 16.70 19.14
C ASN A 137 -2.68 17.92 19.84
N ILE A 138 -3.45 18.99 20.02
CA ILE A 138 -3.06 20.19 20.77
C ILE A 138 -4.09 20.36 21.89
N SER A 139 -3.67 20.16 23.15
CA SER A 139 -4.54 20.41 24.31
C SER A 139 -4.73 21.91 24.51
N SER A 140 -5.75 22.31 25.26
CA SER A 140 -5.94 23.71 25.64
C SER A 140 -4.71 24.28 26.34
N GLU A 141 -4.09 23.51 27.23
CA GLU A 141 -2.85 23.91 27.91
C GLU A 141 -1.70 24.14 26.93
N LEU A 142 -1.51 23.26 25.94
CA LEU A 142 -0.46 23.42 24.94
C LEU A 142 -0.74 24.61 24.01
N LEU A 143 -2.01 24.85 23.67
CA LEU A 143 -2.43 26.03 22.91
C LEU A 143 -2.10 27.33 23.68
N ASP A 144 -2.35 27.37 24.98
CA ASP A 144 -2.00 28.50 25.83
C ASP A 144 -0.48 28.72 25.90
N LYS A 145 0.31 27.64 25.98
CA LYS A 145 1.78 27.70 25.89
C LYS A 145 2.24 28.25 24.53
N PHE A 146 1.60 27.86 23.43
CA PHE A 146 1.91 28.37 22.09
C PHE A 146 1.64 29.88 21.97
N ASN A 147 0.49 30.34 22.46
CA ASN A 147 0.14 31.76 22.47
C ASN A 147 1.09 32.57 23.37
N THR A 148 1.39 32.06 24.56
CA THR A 148 2.37 32.70 25.48
C THR A 148 3.75 32.80 24.84
N ALA A 149 4.20 31.74 24.17
CA ALA A 149 5.49 31.75 23.47
C ALA A 149 5.50 32.74 22.29
N ALA A 150 4.37 32.93 21.61
CA ALA A 150 4.24 33.91 20.54
C ALA A 150 4.39 35.36 21.06
N ASP A 151 3.77 35.68 22.20
CA ASP A 151 3.89 37.01 22.85
C ASP A 151 5.35 37.32 23.24
N HIS A 152 6.11 36.29 23.61
CA HIS A 152 7.51 36.43 23.99
C HIS A 152 8.50 36.27 22.83
N SER A 153 8.08 35.78 21.66
CA SER A 153 8.92 35.50 20.50
C SER A 153 9.64 36.76 20.00
N THR A 154 10.95 36.61 19.78
CA THR A 154 11.77 37.66 19.19
C THR A 154 11.40 37.90 17.73
N LEU A 155 11.09 36.84 16.98
CA LEU A 155 10.70 36.95 15.57
C LEU A 155 9.41 37.78 15.39
N ILE A 156 8.39 37.50 16.22
CA ILE A 156 7.13 38.24 16.18
C ILE A 156 7.32 39.71 16.61
N LYS A 157 8.13 39.96 17.65
CA LYS A 157 8.48 41.33 18.07
C LYS A 157 9.19 42.13 16.97
N VAL A 158 10.14 41.50 16.25
CA VAL A 158 10.81 42.10 15.09
C VAL A 158 9.79 42.47 14.02
N ARG A 159 8.84 41.58 13.69
CA ARG A 159 7.77 41.87 12.73
C ARG A 159 6.87 43.03 13.17
N ILE A 160 6.51 43.11 14.45
CA ILE A 160 5.72 44.23 14.98
C ILE A 160 6.48 45.56 14.76
N LEU A 161 7.79 45.58 15.03
CA LEU A 161 8.61 46.77 14.80
C LEU A 161 8.72 47.14 13.32
N GLU A 162 8.84 46.15 12.43
CA GLU A 162 8.80 46.36 10.97
C GLU A 162 7.46 46.99 10.55
N VAL A 163 6.33 46.46 11.01
CA VAL A 163 5.00 47.01 10.71
C VAL A 163 4.85 48.45 11.23
N ILE A 164 5.32 48.74 12.44
CA ILE A 164 5.31 50.11 13.01
C ILE A 164 6.15 51.07 12.17
N LYS A 165 7.27 50.60 11.61
CA LYS A 165 8.15 51.38 10.74
C LYS A 165 7.51 51.61 9.36
N ASP A 166 6.94 50.58 8.77
CA ASP A 166 6.30 50.62 7.44
C ASP A 166 5.07 51.54 7.43
N LEU A 167 4.27 51.54 8.50
CA LEU A 167 3.09 52.39 8.62
C LEU A 167 3.41 53.87 8.91
N GLY A 168 4.61 54.18 9.41
CA GLY A 168 5.04 55.56 9.67
C GLY A 168 4.06 56.37 10.54
N LEU A 169 3.40 57.37 9.95
CA LEU A 169 2.39 58.21 10.60
C LEU A 169 0.95 57.68 10.47
N ASP A 170 0.70 56.73 9.56
CA ASP A 170 -0.61 56.14 9.28
C ASP A 170 -0.89 54.92 10.17
N LYS A 171 -0.81 55.12 11.49
CA LYS A 171 -0.97 54.06 12.51
C LYS A 171 -2.40 53.97 13.02
N THR A 172 -3.39 54.10 12.14
CA THR A 172 -4.77 53.81 12.55
C THR A 172 -4.86 52.35 13.02
N GLU A 173 -5.72 52.09 14.01
CA GLU A 173 -5.87 50.74 14.57
C GLU A 173 -6.21 49.70 13.50
N ALA A 174 -7.01 50.09 12.50
CA ALA A 174 -7.37 49.27 11.36
C ALA A 174 -6.16 48.93 10.47
N ASN A 175 -5.34 49.92 10.11
CA ASN A 175 -4.16 49.72 9.26
C ASN A 175 -3.10 48.87 9.95
N TYR A 176 -2.90 49.09 11.25
CA TYR A 176 -1.99 48.28 12.08
C TYR A 176 -2.44 46.82 12.14
N LYS A 177 -3.72 46.56 12.47
CA LYS A 177 -4.27 45.20 12.51
C LYS A 177 -4.20 44.53 11.15
N SER A 178 -4.55 45.23 10.07
CA SER A 178 -4.48 44.69 8.70
C SER A 178 -3.06 44.28 8.32
N LYS A 179 -2.04 45.09 8.65
CA LYS A 179 -0.64 44.77 8.34
C LYS A 179 -0.06 43.61 9.14
N LEU A 180 -0.51 43.42 10.39
CA LEU A 180 -0.15 42.23 11.16
C LEU A 180 -0.79 40.95 10.58
N GLN A 181 -2.00 41.05 10.04
CA GLN A 181 -2.70 39.91 9.42
C GLN A 181 -2.10 39.45 8.08
N GLU A 182 -1.17 40.20 7.49
CA GLU A 182 -0.42 39.73 6.31
C GLU A 182 0.51 38.55 6.64
N LYS A 183 0.98 38.45 7.89
CA LYS A 183 1.80 37.36 8.41
C LYS A 183 1.29 36.96 9.81
N PRO A 184 0.14 36.28 9.90
CA PRO A 184 -0.47 35.93 11.18
C PRO A 184 0.32 34.82 11.87
N PHE A 185 0.17 34.73 13.19
CA PHE A 185 0.58 33.55 13.95
C PHE A 185 -0.57 32.53 13.99
N ILE A 186 -0.27 31.29 13.60
CA ILE A 186 -1.22 30.18 13.52
C ILE A 186 -0.92 29.22 14.68
N SER A 187 -1.76 29.26 15.72
CA SER A 187 -1.56 28.47 16.96
C SER A 187 -2.36 27.17 17.02
N ASN A 188 -3.42 27.06 16.22
CA ASN A 188 -4.30 25.88 16.16
C ASN A 188 -3.70 24.71 15.36
N VAL A 189 -2.49 24.86 14.84
CA VAL A 189 -1.72 23.78 14.23
C VAL A 189 -0.26 23.87 14.68
N TYR A 190 0.47 22.76 14.57
CA TYR A 190 1.93 22.79 14.57
C TYR A 190 2.46 21.93 13.43
N ILE A 191 3.68 22.22 13.00
CA ILE A 191 4.33 21.53 11.89
C ILE A 191 5.43 20.59 12.38
N LYS A 192 5.75 19.58 11.57
CA LYS A 192 6.85 18.63 11.76
C LYS A 192 7.60 18.44 10.45
N VAL A 193 8.84 17.95 10.55
CA VAL A 193 9.52 17.40 9.38
C VAL A 193 8.90 16.02 9.06
N PRO A 194 8.51 15.74 7.79
CA PRO A 194 7.91 14.46 7.44
C PRO A 194 8.79 13.28 7.86
N GLY A 195 8.18 12.33 8.56
CA GLY A 195 8.86 11.14 9.09
C GLY A 195 9.11 10.08 8.02
N THR A 196 9.78 8.99 8.41
CA THR A 196 10.09 7.85 7.53
C THR A 196 8.85 7.25 6.86
N ILE A 197 7.71 7.25 7.56
CA ILE A 197 6.44 6.70 7.04
C ILE A 197 5.98 7.46 5.79
N TYR A 198 6.14 8.78 5.75
CA TYR A 198 5.81 9.59 4.57
C TYR A 198 6.62 9.12 3.36
N TYR A 199 7.92 8.99 3.53
CA TYR A 199 8.82 8.53 2.47
C TYR A 199 8.57 7.07 2.09
N LEU A 200 8.23 6.18 3.04
CA LEU A 200 7.79 4.82 2.72
C LEU A 200 6.47 4.80 1.93
N GLY A 201 5.55 5.73 2.23
CA GLY A 201 4.30 5.89 1.49
C GLY A 201 4.53 6.37 0.06
N ILE A 202 5.35 7.39 -0.14
CA ILE A 202 5.63 7.89 -1.50
C ILE A 202 6.51 6.92 -2.29
N TYR A 203 7.45 6.23 -1.63
CA TYR A 203 8.50 5.47 -2.29
C TYR A 203 8.29 3.96 -2.25
N GLY A 204 8.04 3.43 -1.06
CA GLY A 204 7.88 1.99 -0.83
C GLY A 204 6.57 1.46 -1.41
N PHE A 205 5.47 2.20 -1.24
CA PHE A 205 4.15 1.73 -1.68
C PHE A 205 4.02 1.55 -3.20
N PRO A 206 4.41 2.50 -4.07
CA PRO A 206 4.37 2.27 -5.52
C PRO A 206 5.28 1.13 -5.95
N ALA A 207 6.49 1.03 -5.37
CA ALA A 207 7.41 -0.06 -5.67
C ALA A 207 6.81 -1.43 -5.29
N ALA A 208 6.15 -1.52 -4.13
CA ALA A 208 5.46 -2.73 -3.68
C ALA A 208 4.30 -3.11 -4.61
N ILE A 209 3.49 -2.15 -5.06
CA ILE A 209 2.39 -2.40 -6.01
C ILE A 209 2.95 -2.90 -7.35
N VAL A 210 3.99 -2.25 -7.88
CA VAL A 210 4.63 -2.68 -9.14
C VAL A 210 5.16 -4.10 -9.01
N LEU A 211 5.87 -4.42 -7.93
CA LEU A 211 6.39 -5.76 -7.68
C LEU A 211 5.27 -6.80 -7.56
N ALA A 212 4.21 -6.51 -6.79
CA ALA A 212 3.05 -7.38 -6.67
C ALA A 212 2.38 -7.63 -8.02
N THR A 213 2.27 -6.61 -8.86
CA THR A 213 1.72 -6.70 -10.22
C THR A 213 2.58 -7.62 -11.09
N LEU A 214 3.91 -7.49 -11.05
CA LEU A 214 4.83 -8.35 -11.79
C LEU A 214 4.76 -9.83 -11.33
N LEU A 215 4.69 -10.07 -10.02
CA LEU A 215 4.54 -11.42 -9.46
C LEU A 215 3.21 -12.06 -9.88
N LEU A 216 2.12 -11.28 -9.91
CA LEU A 216 0.82 -11.75 -10.37
C LEU A 216 0.84 -12.11 -11.86
N ILE A 217 1.46 -11.26 -12.71
CA ILE A 217 1.65 -11.54 -14.13
C ILE A 217 2.47 -12.81 -14.34
N ARG A 218 3.56 -12.99 -13.58
CA ARG A 218 4.36 -14.22 -13.63
C ARG A 218 3.54 -15.46 -13.26
N SER A 219 2.69 -15.37 -12.23
CA SER A 219 1.77 -16.45 -11.84
C SER A 219 0.76 -16.78 -12.96
N ILE A 220 0.21 -15.76 -13.62
CA ILE A 220 -0.70 -15.93 -14.77
C ILE A 220 0.00 -16.66 -15.91
N ILE A 221 1.21 -16.23 -16.30
CA ILE A 221 1.99 -16.85 -17.37
C ILE A 221 2.31 -18.30 -17.02
N LYS A 222 2.71 -18.58 -15.76
CA LYS A 222 2.97 -19.95 -15.30
C LYS A 222 1.72 -20.83 -15.45
N GLY A 223 0.55 -20.34 -15.05
CA GLY A 223 -0.71 -21.07 -15.18
C GLY A 223 -1.12 -21.35 -16.63
N ILE A 224 -0.95 -20.38 -17.53
CA ILE A 224 -1.25 -20.54 -18.96
C ILE A 224 -0.30 -21.55 -19.61
N ARG A 225 1.01 -21.45 -19.32
CA ARG A 225 2.02 -22.39 -19.84
C ARG A 225 1.74 -23.82 -19.37
N LYS A 226 1.41 -23.97 -18.08
CA LYS A 226 1.01 -25.26 -17.53
C LYS A 226 -0.19 -25.82 -18.28
N SER A 227 -1.31 -25.09 -18.30
CA SER A 227 -2.51 -25.55 -19.00
C SER A 227 -2.24 -25.90 -20.47
N LYS A 228 -1.33 -25.18 -21.15
CA LYS A 228 -0.94 -25.50 -22.52
C LYS A 228 -0.22 -26.86 -22.60
N ALA A 229 0.77 -27.11 -21.75
CA ALA A 229 1.49 -28.39 -21.71
C ALA A 229 0.56 -29.57 -21.41
N GLU A 230 -0.34 -29.41 -20.43
CA GLU A 230 -1.33 -30.43 -20.04
C GLU A 230 -2.30 -30.78 -21.18
N TYR A 231 -2.72 -29.77 -21.96
CA TYR A 231 -3.51 -30.01 -23.16
C TYR A 231 -2.69 -30.70 -24.26
N GLU A 232 -1.43 -30.32 -24.45
CA GLU A 232 -0.55 -30.96 -25.44
C GLU A 232 -0.30 -32.43 -25.09
N GLU A 233 -0.05 -32.76 -23.82
CA GLU A 233 0.09 -34.13 -23.34
C GLU A 233 -1.19 -34.94 -23.54
N LEU A 234 -2.34 -34.38 -23.19
CA LEU A 234 -3.66 -34.97 -23.48
C LEU A 234 -3.83 -35.28 -24.98
N PHE A 235 -3.43 -34.37 -25.88
CA PHE A 235 -3.59 -34.57 -27.33
C PHE A 235 -2.62 -35.61 -27.89
N ILE A 236 -1.43 -35.75 -27.31
CA ILE A 236 -0.48 -36.80 -27.70
C ILE A 236 -1.04 -38.17 -27.30
N GLU A 237 -1.54 -38.30 -26.07
CA GLU A 237 -2.06 -39.55 -25.54
C GLU A 237 -3.41 -39.95 -26.16
N TYR A 238 -4.29 -38.96 -26.36
CA TYR A 238 -5.64 -39.14 -26.90
C TYR A 238 -5.89 -38.16 -28.07
N PRO A 239 -5.37 -38.45 -29.28
CA PRO A 239 -5.45 -37.55 -30.44
C PRO A 239 -6.86 -37.12 -30.83
N GLU A 240 -7.87 -37.94 -30.58
CA GLU A 240 -9.28 -37.61 -30.82
C GLU A 240 -9.77 -36.38 -30.03
N THR A 241 -9.11 -36.06 -28.92
CA THR A 241 -9.45 -34.92 -28.06
C THR A 241 -8.95 -33.59 -28.61
N GLU A 242 -8.03 -33.59 -29.59
CA GLU A 242 -7.50 -32.35 -30.19
C GLU A 242 -8.59 -31.56 -30.93
N TYR A 243 -9.43 -32.29 -31.68
CA TYR A 243 -10.51 -31.72 -32.48
C TYR A 243 -11.81 -31.55 -31.69
N ASP A 244 -12.09 -32.45 -30.75
CA ASP A 244 -13.32 -32.43 -29.94
C ASP A 244 -13.01 -32.72 -28.46
N VAL A 245 -12.63 -31.69 -27.70
CA VAL A 245 -12.41 -31.79 -26.24
C VAL A 245 -13.70 -32.14 -25.48
N ASP A 246 -14.88 -31.96 -26.08
CA ASP A 246 -16.14 -32.34 -25.43
C ASP A 246 -16.29 -33.86 -25.29
N ILE A 247 -15.51 -34.65 -26.06
CA ILE A 247 -15.45 -36.11 -25.92
C ILE A 247 -15.06 -36.54 -24.51
N LEU A 248 -14.22 -35.76 -23.82
CA LEU A 248 -13.80 -36.05 -22.45
C LEU A 248 -14.98 -36.07 -21.48
N VAL A 249 -16.00 -35.27 -21.73
CA VAL A 249 -17.23 -35.23 -20.91
C VAL A 249 -18.25 -36.23 -21.41
N ARG A 250 -18.33 -36.44 -22.73
CA ARG A 250 -19.30 -37.33 -23.37
C ARG A 250 -19.03 -38.80 -23.04
N ASP A 251 -17.75 -39.19 -23.05
CA ASP A 251 -17.30 -40.57 -22.99
C ASP A 251 -16.52 -40.85 -21.69
N ALA A 252 -16.71 -40.03 -20.65
CA ALA A 252 -16.08 -40.22 -19.34
C ALA A 252 -16.57 -41.50 -18.66
N LYS A 253 -15.65 -42.28 -18.06
CA LYS A 253 -16.01 -43.40 -17.16
C LYS A 253 -16.62 -42.89 -15.86
N TYR A 254 -16.15 -41.74 -15.38
CA TYR A 254 -16.67 -41.05 -14.22
C TYR A 254 -16.69 -39.54 -14.47
N ILE A 255 -17.74 -38.85 -14.01
CA ILE A 255 -17.80 -37.39 -14.07
C ILE A 255 -18.50 -36.84 -12.84
N ASN A 256 -17.85 -35.88 -12.19
CA ASN A 256 -18.46 -35.05 -11.17
C ASN A 256 -18.37 -33.57 -11.58
N LYS A 257 -19.54 -32.96 -11.81
CA LYS A 257 -19.68 -31.58 -12.28
C LYS A 257 -19.43 -30.55 -11.17
N ASN A 258 -19.71 -30.89 -9.93
CA ASN A 258 -19.52 -30.01 -8.78
C ASN A 258 -18.03 -29.92 -8.42
N LEU A 259 -17.36 -31.07 -8.32
CA LEU A 259 -15.90 -31.16 -8.17
C LEU A 259 -15.13 -30.72 -9.41
N ARG A 260 -15.79 -30.71 -10.58
CA ARG A 260 -15.19 -30.41 -11.89
C ARG A 260 -13.99 -31.31 -12.18
N VAL A 261 -14.23 -32.60 -11.98
CA VAL A 261 -13.28 -33.69 -12.21
C VAL A 261 -13.95 -34.78 -13.04
N LEU A 262 -13.17 -35.47 -13.87
CA LEU A 262 -13.64 -36.62 -14.64
C LEU A 262 -12.52 -37.65 -14.79
N ILE A 263 -12.90 -38.90 -15.04
CA ILE A 263 -11.99 -39.96 -15.46
C ILE A 263 -12.35 -40.32 -16.89
N TYR A 264 -11.41 -40.11 -17.81
CA TYR A 264 -11.55 -40.46 -19.22
C TYR A 264 -10.50 -41.51 -19.56
N LYS A 265 -10.95 -42.68 -20.02
CA LYS A 265 -10.09 -43.87 -20.21
C LYS A 265 -9.28 -44.13 -18.95
N ASP A 266 -7.96 -43.96 -18.99
CA ASP A 266 -7.07 -44.20 -17.86
C ASP A 266 -6.39 -42.89 -17.40
N ALA A 267 -7.09 -41.75 -17.57
CA ALA A 267 -6.64 -40.43 -17.14
C ALA A 267 -7.64 -39.76 -16.19
N LEU A 268 -7.10 -39.12 -15.15
CA LEU A 268 -7.80 -38.25 -14.22
C LEU A 268 -7.65 -36.80 -14.67
N VAL A 269 -8.76 -36.10 -14.89
CA VAL A 269 -8.77 -34.73 -15.42
C VAL A 269 -9.46 -33.79 -14.47
N PHE A 270 -8.73 -32.75 -14.03
CA PHE A 270 -9.25 -31.66 -13.24
C PHE A 270 -9.48 -30.42 -14.11
N TYR A 271 -10.71 -29.90 -14.09
CA TYR A 271 -11.11 -28.77 -14.93
C TYR A 271 -11.78 -27.62 -14.15
N GLY A 272 -11.71 -27.65 -12.82
CA GLY A 272 -12.24 -26.61 -11.94
C GLY A 272 -11.38 -25.35 -11.86
N GLY A 273 -10.06 -25.53 -11.79
CA GLY A 273 -9.06 -24.47 -11.74
C GLY A 273 -8.27 -24.35 -13.05
N VAL A 274 -6.94 -24.32 -12.93
CA VAL A 274 -6.05 -24.59 -14.06
C VAL A 274 -6.33 -26.01 -14.54
N PHE A 275 -6.34 -26.24 -15.85
CA PHE A 275 -6.55 -27.58 -16.40
C PHE A 275 -5.33 -28.45 -16.06
N ASN A 276 -5.57 -29.64 -15.49
CA ASN A 276 -4.53 -30.64 -15.23
C ASN A 276 -5.02 -31.99 -15.75
N PHE A 277 -4.12 -32.71 -16.41
CA PHE A 277 -4.29 -34.01 -17.02
C PHE A 277 -3.29 -34.96 -16.39
N GLU A 278 -3.77 -35.99 -15.71
CA GLU A 278 -2.91 -36.95 -15.03
C GLU A 278 -3.21 -38.34 -15.54
N LEU A 279 -2.21 -39.00 -16.14
CA LEU A 279 -2.31 -40.43 -16.41
C LEU A 279 -2.36 -41.19 -15.09
N LEU A 280 -3.34 -42.09 -14.95
CA LEU A 280 -3.44 -42.92 -13.76
C LEU A 280 -2.20 -43.81 -13.62
N SER A 281 -1.56 -44.24 -14.71
CA SER A 281 -0.28 -44.96 -14.64
C SER A 281 0.88 -44.11 -14.08
N GLY A 282 0.78 -42.78 -14.11
CA GLY A 282 1.84 -41.85 -13.69
C GLY A 282 1.95 -41.64 -12.18
N PHE A 283 1.01 -42.16 -11.38
CA PHE A 283 1.06 -42.04 -9.92
C PHE A 283 0.44 -43.24 -9.20
N LEU A 284 0.95 -43.52 -8.00
CA LEU A 284 0.43 -44.59 -7.12
C LEU A 284 -0.48 -44.04 -6.03
N LYS A 285 -0.23 -42.81 -5.57
CA LYS A 285 -0.90 -42.23 -4.41
C LYS A 285 -1.49 -40.85 -4.70
N ILE A 286 -2.67 -40.60 -4.16
CA ILE A 286 -3.36 -39.31 -4.17
C ILE A 286 -3.84 -38.96 -2.75
N THR A 287 -3.59 -37.73 -2.32
CA THR A 287 -4.08 -37.21 -1.04
C THR A 287 -5.11 -36.11 -1.30
N PHE A 288 -6.28 -36.21 -0.69
CA PHE A 288 -7.28 -35.16 -0.72
C PHE A 288 -7.24 -34.37 0.58
N SER A 289 -7.12 -33.05 0.50
CA SER A 289 -7.06 -32.19 1.67
C SER A 289 -8.05 -31.03 1.58
N ASP A 290 -8.47 -30.53 2.74
CA ASP A 290 -9.13 -29.22 2.82
C ASP A 290 -8.12 -28.11 3.15
N ILE A 291 -8.45 -26.88 2.76
CA ILE A 291 -7.62 -25.71 3.06
C ILE A 291 -8.48 -24.68 3.79
N ASN A 292 -8.04 -24.39 5.01
CA ASN A 292 -8.72 -23.52 5.95
C ASN A 292 -8.20 -22.08 5.90
N ASP A 293 -9.09 -21.12 6.15
CA ASP A 293 -8.69 -19.74 6.42
C ASP A 293 -8.15 -19.57 7.86
N SER A 294 -7.71 -18.36 8.20
CA SER A 294 -7.19 -18.04 9.54
C SER A 294 -8.23 -18.18 10.66
N LYS A 295 -9.51 -18.37 10.31
CA LYS A 295 -10.64 -18.58 11.22
C LYS A 295 -11.11 -20.04 11.21
N ASN A 296 -10.33 -20.93 10.61
CA ASN A 296 -10.61 -22.36 10.51
C ASN A 296 -11.87 -22.69 9.69
N ASN A 297 -12.25 -21.83 8.73
CA ASN A 297 -13.31 -22.15 7.77
C ASN A 297 -12.69 -22.73 6.50
N ILE A 298 -13.29 -23.81 6.00
CA ILE A 298 -12.90 -24.44 4.75
C ILE A 298 -13.13 -23.47 3.58
N GLN A 299 -12.08 -23.22 2.81
CA GLN A 299 -12.11 -22.35 1.63
C GLN A 299 -12.18 -23.15 0.33
N TYR A 300 -11.36 -24.19 0.22
CA TYR A 300 -11.28 -25.04 -0.97
C TYR A 300 -10.66 -26.39 -0.65
N TYR A 301 -10.85 -27.34 -1.55
CA TYR A 301 -10.27 -28.67 -1.49
C TYR A 301 -9.17 -28.84 -2.54
N THR A 302 -8.14 -29.62 -2.18
CA THR A 302 -7.00 -29.94 -3.04
C THR A 302 -6.82 -31.44 -3.22
N ALA A 303 -6.26 -31.82 -4.37
CA ALA A 303 -5.74 -33.15 -4.63
C ALA A 303 -4.22 -33.04 -4.81
N GLU A 304 -3.45 -33.75 -3.99
CA GLU A 304 -2.00 -33.89 -4.15
C GLU A 304 -1.70 -35.22 -4.83
N ILE A 305 -1.12 -35.15 -6.03
CA ILE A 305 -0.66 -36.30 -6.81
C ILE A 305 0.78 -36.58 -6.44
N HIS A 306 1.05 -37.77 -5.89
CA HIS A 306 2.39 -38.21 -5.49
C HIS A 306 3.04 -38.98 -6.64
N ARG A 307 4.04 -38.36 -7.28
CA ARG A 307 4.77 -38.92 -8.43
C ARG A 307 6.08 -39.54 -7.95
N GLU A 308 6.48 -40.69 -8.48
CA GLU A 308 7.67 -41.42 -8.00
C GLU A 308 8.99 -40.71 -8.28
N PHE A 309 9.10 -39.97 -9.39
CA PHE A 309 10.34 -39.35 -9.86
C PHE A 309 10.23 -37.84 -10.09
N GLU A 310 9.09 -37.25 -9.75
CA GLU A 310 8.82 -35.82 -9.93
C GLU A 310 8.30 -35.20 -8.63
N SER A 311 8.32 -33.88 -8.55
CA SER A 311 7.71 -33.18 -7.41
C SER A 311 6.21 -33.45 -7.37
N ASN A 312 5.69 -33.71 -6.17
CA ASN A 312 4.24 -33.81 -5.94
C ASN A 312 3.50 -32.62 -6.53
N GLU A 313 2.34 -32.90 -7.12
CA GLU A 313 1.51 -31.89 -7.72
C GLU A 313 0.26 -31.63 -6.88
N VAL A 314 0.15 -30.41 -6.34
CA VAL A 314 -1.05 -29.97 -5.61
C VAL A 314 -2.00 -29.23 -6.53
N ILE A 315 -3.19 -29.80 -6.72
CA ILE A 315 -4.23 -29.33 -7.62
C ILE A 315 -5.42 -28.81 -6.80
N LYS A 316 -5.83 -27.57 -7.03
CA LYS A 316 -7.10 -27.07 -6.49
C LYS A 316 -8.27 -27.67 -7.26
N MET A 317 -9.12 -28.45 -6.57
CA MET A 317 -10.28 -29.10 -7.14
C MET A 317 -11.48 -28.14 -7.23
N CYS A 318 -12.01 -27.76 -6.07
CA CYS A 318 -13.23 -26.97 -5.94
C CYS A 318 -13.17 -26.03 -4.72
N SER A 319 -14.03 -25.02 -4.71
CA SER A 319 -14.30 -24.23 -3.49
C SER A 319 -15.20 -25.02 -2.54
N TYR A 320 -15.25 -24.61 -1.27
CA TYR A 320 -16.14 -25.23 -0.29
C TYR A 320 -17.62 -25.26 -0.75
N TYR A 321 -18.26 -26.41 -0.60
CA TYR A 321 -19.71 -26.60 -0.61
C TYR A 321 -20.08 -27.81 0.26
N LYS A 322 -21.33 -27.85 0.71
CA LYS A 322 -21.82 -28.77 1.75
C LYS A 322 -21.48 -30.25 1.51
N ASP A 323 -21.60 -30.71 0.27
CA ASP A 323 -21.48 -32.13 -0.09
C ASP A 323 -20.10 -32.50 -0.67
N ALA A 324 -19.14 -31.56 -0.68
CA ALA A 324 -17.83 -31.75 -1.31
C ALA A 324 -17.05 -32.93 -0.74
N THR A 325 -16.97 -33.06 0.59
CA THR A 325 -16.25 -34.17 1.25
C THR A 325 -16.82 -35.53 0.87
N ALA A 326 -18.15 -35.66 0.77
CA ALA A 326 -18.80 -36.90 0.38
C ALA A 326 -18.49 -37.26 -1.08
N GLU A 327 -18.59 -36.27 -1.97
CA GLU A 327 -18.26 -36.45 -3.39
C GLU A 327 -16.77 -36.74 -3.62
N ILE A 328 -15.86 -36.15 -2.83
CA ILE A 328 -14.42 -36.46 -2.87
C ILE A 328 -14.15 -37.88 -2.39
N THR A 329 -14.84 -38.31 -1.33
CA THR A 329 -14.73 -39.68 -0.81
C THR A 329 -15.20 -40.71 -1.85
N GLU A 330 -16.26 -40.39 -2.60
CA GLU A 330 -16.74 -41.22 -3.70
C GLU A 330 -15.68 -41.34 -4.82
N LEU A 331 -15.10 -40.22 -5.26
CA LEU A 331 -14.01 -40.23 -6.24
C LEU A 331 -12.83 -41.08 -5.76
N GLY A 332 -12.41 -40.89 -4.50
CA GLY A 332 -11.31 -41.64 -3.93
C GLY A 332 -11.59 -43.14 -3.83
N LYS A 333 -12.84 -43.54 -3.54
CA LYS A 333 -13.26 -44.94 -3.57
C LYS A 333 -13.10 -45.55 -4.97
N ILE A 334 -13.54 -44.85 -6.02
CA ILE A 334 -13.39 -45.29 -7.41
C ILE A 334 -11.92 -45.45 -7.78
N LEU A 335 -11.08 -44.46 -7.44
CA LEU A 335 -9.64 -44.52 -7.71
C LEU A 335 -8.96 -45.72 -7.01
N LYS A 336 -9.38 -46.03 -5.79
CA LYS A 336 -8.85 -47.17 -5.04
C LYS A 336 -9.32 -48.52 -5.59
N GLU A 337 -10.63 -48.68 -5.80
CA GLU A 337 -11.24 -49.97 -6.13
C GLU A 337 -11.06 -50.35 -7.60
N GLU A 338 -11.20 -49.39 -8.52
CA GLU A 338 -11.15 -49.67 -9.96
C GLU A 338 -9.74 -49.49 -10.55
N TYR A 339 -8.93 -48.60 -9.96
CA TYR A 339 -7.62 -48.22 -10.50
C TYR A 339 -6.44 -48.51 -9.56
N GLY A 340 -6.71 -49.17 -8.42
CA GLY A 340 -5.67 -49.64 -7.50
C GLY A 340 -4.83 -48.54 -6.86
N LYS A 341 -5.37 -47.32 -6.69
CA LYS A 341 -4.65 -46.18 -6.10
C LYS A 341 -4.64 -46.23 -4.58
N GLU A 342 -3.52 -45.82 -3.99
CA GLU A 342 -3.49 -45.43 -2.59
C GLU A 342 -4.18 -44.06 -2.47
N VAL A 343 -5.19 -43.98 -1.60
CA VAL A 343 -5.98 -42.76 -1.40
C VAL A 343 -5.95 -42.39 0.08
N GLU A 344 -5.55 -41.17 0.36
CA GLU A 344 -5.50 -40.58 1.70
C GLU A 344 -6.40 -39.35 1.77
N TYR A 345 -6.98 -39.09 2.95
CA TYR A 345 -7.86 -37.96 3.21
C TYR A 345 -7.35 -37.20 4.43
N ASP A 346 -7.17 -35.89 4.28
CA ASP A 346 -6.67 -34.94 5.28
C ASP A 346 -7.64 -33.75 5.38
N PHE A 347 -8.83 -34.01 5.96
CA PHE A 347 -9.91 -33.03 6.18
C PHE A 347 -9.95 -32.58 7.64
#